data_AF-I3IHT2-F1
#
_entry.id   AF-I3IHT2-F1
#
_cell.length_a   1.000
_cell.length_b   1.000
_cell.length_c   1.000
_cell.angle_alpha   90.00
_cell.angle_beta   90.00
_cell.angle_gamma   90.00
#
_symmetry.space_group_name_H-M   'P 1'
#
loop_
_entity.id
_entity.type
_entity.pdbx_description
1 polymer ?
#
loop_
_entity_poly.entity_id
_entity_poly.type
_entity_poly.pdbx_seq_one_letter_code
_entity_poly.pdbx_strand_id
1 'polypeptide(L)' 'MNEKQKNNLAKFFYDIAKIDFAALVVAQLANPSHLKYWILIVGIIATIVPLFVGFILDKEENKK' A
#
# COMPACT_ATOMS: atom_id res chain seq x y z
N MET A 1 4.13 12.37 -18.62
CA MET A 1 5.01 11.61 -17.70
C MET A 1 5.80 10.64 -18.56
N ASN A 2 7.12 10.57 -18.41
CA ASN A 2 7.92 9.55 -19.10
C ASN A 2 7.85 8.20 -18.36
N GLU A 3 8.27 7.13 -19.01
CA GLU A 3 8.15 5.78 -18.44
C GLU A 3 8.93 5.64 -17.12
N LYS A 4 10.11 6.26 -17.01
CA LYS A 4 10.91 6.27 -15.77
C LYS A 4 10.17 6.93 -14.60
N GLN A 5 9.49 8.05 -14.84
CA GLN A 5 8.71 8.75 -13.81
C GLN A 5 7.51 7.93 -13.37
N LYS A 6 6.82 7.29 -14.31
CA LYS A 6 5.67 6.44 -14.04
C LYS A 6 6.03 5.23 -13.18
N ASN A 7 7.12 4.56 -13.55
CA ASN A 7 7.61 3.36 -12.89
C ASN A 7 8.14 3.69 -11.46
N ASN A 8 8.80 4.83 -11.30
CA ASN A 8 9.17 5.34 -9.98
C ASN A 8 7.96 5.68 -9.10
N LEU A 9 6.89 6.25 -9.69
CA LEU A 9 5.68 6.59 -8.97
C LEU A 9 4.92 5.33 -8.52
N ALA A 10 4.85 4.30 -9.36
CA ALA A 10 4.25 3.03 -8.98
C ALA A 10 4.99 2.36 -7.81
N LYS A 11 6.34 2.31 -7.87
CA LYS A 11 7.17 1.83 -6.76
C LYS A 11 6.93 2.61 -5.47
N PHE A 12 6.85 3.94 -5.56
CA PHE A 12 6.53 4.78 -4.40
C PHE A 12 5.20 4.37 -3.76
N PHE A 13 4.14 4.19 -4.55
CA PHE A 13 2.84 3.74 -4.02
C PHE A 13 2.91 2.34 -3.40
N TYR A 14 3.66 1.41 -3.97
CA TYR A 14 3.87 0.10 -3.33
C TYR A 14 4.62 0.18 -2.02
N ASP A 15 5.61 1.07 -1.90
CA ASP A 15 6.36 1.24 -0.67
C ASP A 15 5.50 1.88 0.43
N ILE A 16 4.64 2.86 0.09
CA ILE A 16 3.63 3.39 1.02
C ILE A 16 2.69 2.27 1.49
N ALA A 17 2.17 1.45 0.57
CA ALA A 17 1.30 0.32 0.93
C ALA A 17 1.97 -0.65 1.91
N LYS A 18 3.26 -0.97 1.71
CA LYS A 18 4.03 -1.83 2.65
C LYS A 18 4.20 -1.18 4.01
N ILE A 19 4.49 0.13 4.06
CA ILE A 19 4.66 0.88 5.30
C ILE A 19 3.34 0.90 6.08
N ASP A 20 2.23 1.24 5.43
CA ASP A 20 0.91 1.28 6.06
C ASP A 20 0.51 -0.09 6.59
N PHE A 21 0.73 -1.15 5.79
CA PHE A 21 0.46 -2.52 6.21
C PHE A 21 1.29 -2.91 7.45
N ALA A 22 2.60 -2.62 7.43
CA ALA A 22 3.47 -2.94 8.54
C ALA A 22 3.08 -2.18 9.82
N ALA A 23 2.85 -0.87 9.70
CA ALA A 23 2.60 0.01 10.83
C ALA A 23 1.19 -0.16 11.44
N LEU A 24 0.18 -0.38 10.60
CA LEU A 24 -1.22 -0.38 11.06
C LEU A 24 -1.81 -1.78 11.19
N VAL A 25 -1.33 -2.76 10.42
CA VAL A 25 -1.83 -4.14 10.46
C VAL A 25 -0.88 -5.05 11.24
N VAL A 26 0.38 -5.17 10.78
CA VAL A 26 1.35 -6.09 11.40
C VAL A 26 1.63 -5.69 12.85
N ALA A 27 1.79 -4.41 13.15
CA ALA A 27 2.03 -3.94 14.52
C ALA A 27 0.87 -4.29 15.49
N GLN A 28 -0.37 -4.22 15.04
CA GLN A 28 -1.55 -4.61 15.84
C GLN A 28 -1.59 -6.12 16.08
N LEU A 29 -1.26 -6.92 15.05
CA LEU A 29 -1.22 -8.38 15.17
C LEU A 29 -0.04 -8.87 16.01
N ALA A 30 1.07 -8.14 16.02
CA ALA A 30 2.23 -8.44 16.85
C ALA A 30 1.97 -8.21 18.36
N ASN A 31 0.97 -7.39 18.71
CA ASN A 31 0.57 -7.16 20.09
C ASN A 31 -0.95 -7.32 20.28
N PRO A 32 -1.46 -8.56 20.26
CA PRO A 32 -2.90 -8.83 20.21
C PRO A 32 -3.66 -8.42 21.49
N SER A 33 -2.99 -8.24 22.63
CA SER A 33 -3.62 -7.77 23.88
C SER A 33 -4.08 -6.30 23.81
N HIS A 34 -3.54 -5.51 22.88
CA HIS A 34 -3.92 -4.12 22.64
C HIS A 34 -4.56 -3.90 21.26
N LEU A 35 -5.12 -4.96 20.69
CA LEU A 35 -5.70 -4.94 19.35
C LEU A 35 -6.90 -3.99 19.29
N LYS A 36 -6.79 -2.99 18.44
CA LYS A 36 -7.87 -2.04 18.13
C LYS A 36 -8.43 -2.35 16.75
N TYR A 37 -9.59 -3.00 16.70
CA TYR A 37 -10.21 -3.45 15.44
C TYR A 37 -10.41 -2.32 14.42
N TRP A 38 -10.74 -1.10 14.88
CA TRP A 38 -10.84 0.06 14.00
C TRP A 38 -9.50 0.40 13.31
N ILE A 39 -8.37 0.29 14.02
CA ILE A 39 -7.04 0.53 13.44
C ILE A 39 -6.72 -0.52 12.38
N LEU A 40 -7.10 -1.79 12.59
CA LEU A 40 -6.95 -2.84 11.57
C LEU A 40 -7.77 -2.53 10.31
N ILE A 41 -9.03 -2.13 10.47
CA ILE A 41 -9.90 -1.78 9.34
C ILE A 41 -9.30 -0.60 8.56
N VAL A 42 -8.91 0.47 9.25
CA VAL A 42 -8.26 1.63 8.64
C VAL A 42 -6.94 1.23 7.98
N GLY A 43 -6.12 0.40 8.63
CA GLY A 43 -4.84 -0.07 8.09
C GLY A 43 -5.00 -0.88 6.81
N ILE A 44 -6.00 -1.75 6.73
CA ILE A 44 -6.31 -2.51 5.52
C ILE A 44 -6.74 -1.56 4.39
N ILE A 45 -7.66 -0.63 4.67
CA ILE A 45 -8.12 0.35 3.66
C ILE A 45 -6.95 1.23 3.19
N ALA A 46 -6.16 1.75 4.13
CA ALA A 46 -4.98 2.57 3.86
C ALA A 46 -3.91 1.83 3.07
N THR A 47 -3.79 0.50 3.21
CA THR A 47 -2.90 -0.32 2.40
C THR A 47 -3.44 -0.53 0.97
N ILE A 48 -4.74 -0.81 0.84
CA ILE A 48 -5.36 -1.17 -0.45
C ILE A 48 -5.32 -0.01 -1.45
N VAL A 49 -5.61 1.21 -1.00
CA VAL A 49 -5.65 2.39 -1.89
C VAL A 49 -4.32 2.61 -2.64
N PRO A 50 -3.17 2.81 -1.97
CA PRO A 50 -1.89 2.99 -2.65
C PRO A 50 -1.49 1.74 -3.44
N LEU A 51 -1.78 0.53 -2.95
CA LEU A 51 -1.50 -0.71 -3.70
C LEU A 51 -2.26 -0.77 -5.03
N PHE A 52 -3.53 -0.36 -5.04
CA PHE A 52 -4.35 -0.30 -6.23
C PHE A 52 -3.87 0.77 -7.21
N VAL A 53 -3.48 1.94 -6.71
CA VAL A 53 -2.90 3.01 -7.54
C VAL A 53 -1.59 2.55 -8.18
N GLY A 54 -0.67 1.96 -7.41
CA GLY A 54 0.57 1.37 -7.93
C GLY A 54 0.28 0.33 -9.02
N PHE A 55 -0.70 -0.56 -8.80
CA PHE A 55 -1.11 -1.57 -9.77
C PHE A 55 -1.68 -0.98 -11.07
N ILE A 56 -2.48 0.08 -11.02
CA ILE A 56 -2.98 0.74 -12.23
C ILE A 56 -1.81 1.33 -13.02
N LEU A 57 -0.89 2.01 -12.34
CA LEU A 57 0.27 2.62 -12.98
C LEU A 57 1.14 1.56 -13.68
N ASP A 58 1.42 0.44 -13.04
CA ASP A 58 2.20 -0.66 -13.65
C ASP A 58 1.44 -1.39 -14.77
N LYS A 59 0.13 -1.58 -14.63
CA LYS A 59 -0.66 -2.30 -15.64
C LYS A 59 -0.77 -1.53 -16.95
N GLU A 60 -0.80 -0.21 -16.90
CA GLU A 60 -0.75 0.62 -18.10
C GLU A 60 0.62 0.58 -18.80
N GLU A 61 1.71 0.18 -18.12
CA GLU A 61 3.02 -0.05 -18.77
C GLU A 61 2.99 -1.34 -19.60
N ASN A 62 2.43 -2.43 -19.06
CA ASN A 62 2.38 -3.75 -19.72
C ASN A 62 1.40 -3.86 -20.91
N LYS A 63 0.65 -2.79 -21.22
CA LYS A 63 -0.30 -2.74 -22.34
C LYS A 63 0.23 -2.03 -23.58
N LYS A 64 1.41 -1.41 -23.51
CA LYS A 64 2.12 -0.83 -24.67
C LYS A 64 3.14 -1.83 -25.21
#